data_AF-A0A3D0ZN17-F1
#
_entry.id   AF-A0A3D0ZN17-F1
#
_cell.length_a   1.000
_cell.length_b   1.000
_cell.length_c   1.000
_cell.angle_alpha   90.00
_cell.angle_beta   90.00
_cell.angle_gamma   90.00
#
_symmetry.space_group_name_H-M   'P 1'
#
loop_
_entity.id
_entity.type
_entity.pdbx_description
1 polymer ?
#
loop_
_entity_poly.entity_id
_entity_poly.type
_entity_poly.pdbx_seq_one_letter_code
_entity_poly.pdbx_strand_id
1 'polypeptide(L)' 'TLGENIGDLGGLTIAYKAYLLSLDGKEPEVLDGLTGQQRFFASWAAGWRQVIRSEEAIRRLATDPH' A
#
# COMPACT_ATOMS: atom_id res chain seq x y z
N THR A 1 -15.75 2.53 5.69
CA THR A 1 -14.47 3.12 5.26
C THR A 1 -13.65 3.73 6.39
N LEU A 2 -14.18 4.54 7.33
CA LEU A 2 -13.33 5.25 8.32
C LEU A 2 -12.34 4.36 9.11
N GLY A 3 -12.79 3.22 9.63
CA GLY A 3 -11.92 2.29 10.37
C GLY A 3 -10.80 1.73 9.49
N GLU A 4 -11.15 1.24 8.31
CA GLU A 4 -10.18 0.69 7.34
C GLU A 4 -9.23 1.77 6.83
N ASN A 5 -9.71 2.99 6.56
CA ASN A 5 -8.87 4.11 6.15
C ASN A 5 -7.81 4.48 7.21
N ILE A 6 -8.18 4.39 8.50
CA ILE A 6 -7.23 4.58 9.61
C ILE A 6 -6.24 3.41 9.64
N GLY A 7 -6.71 2.18 9.44
CA GLY A 7 -5.90 0.97 9.35
C GLY A 7 -4.86 1.04 8.25
N ASP A 8 -5.26 1.38 7.03
CA ASP A 8 -4.39 1.47 5.85
C ASP A 8 -3.33 2.56 6.02
N LEU A 9 -3.74 3.76 6.47
CA LEU A 9 -2.80 4.86 6.69
C LEU A 9 -1.80 4.53 7.81
N GLY A 10 -2.29 4.01 8.93
CA GLY A 10 -1.45 3.63 10.07
C GLY A 10 -0.50 2.49 9.72
N GLY A 11 -1.03 1.44 9.08
CA GLY A 11 -0.28 0.26 8.65
C GLY A 11 0.82 0.62 7.65
N LEU A 12 0.51 1.38 6.60
CA LEU A 12 1.50 1.80 5.61
C LEU A 12 2.60 2.67 6.24
N THR A 13 2.23 3.57 7.15
CA THR A 13 3.20 4.44 7.86
C THR A 13 4.16 3.62 8.72
N ILE A 14 3.62 2.67 9.50
CA ILE A 14 4.43 1.78 10.34
C ILE A 14 5.32 0.88 9.49
N ALA A 15 4.78 0.30 8.42
CA ALA A 15 5.52 -0.57 7.50
C ALA A 15 6.68 0.19 6.84
N TYR A 16 6.48 1.43 6.41
CA TYR A 16 7.55 2.24 5.81
C TYR A 16 8.65 2.56 6.82
N LYS A 17 8.29 2.90 8.07
CA LYS A 17 9.26 3.10 9.14
C LYS A 17 10.06 1.81 9.43
N ALA A 18 9.39 0.67 9.48
CA ALA A 18 10.05 -0.62 9.68
C ALA A 18 11.01 -0.96 8.53
N TYR A 19 10.61 -0.67 7.29
CA TYR A 19 11.47 -0.81 6.12
C TYR A 19 12.75 0.04 6.27
N LEU A 20 12.65 1.31 6.63
CA LEU A 20 13.82 2.17 6.85
C LEU A 20 14.73 1.66 7.98
N LEU A 21 14.16 1.15 9.07
CA LEU A 21 14.93 0.53 10.16
C LEU A 21 15.67 -0.73 9.69
N SER A 22 15.05 -1.54 8.83
CA SER A 22 15.65 -2.77 8.30
C SER A 22 16.88 -2.53 7.42
N LEU A 23 17.02 -1.32 6.88
CA LEU A 23 18.17 -0.94 6.07
C LEU A 23 19.43 -0.70 6.90
N ASP A 24 19.30 -0.47 8.21
CA ASP A 24 20.45 -0.22 9.11
C ASP A 24 21.37 0.90 8.58
N GLY A 25 20.75 1.97 8.07
CA GLY A 25 21.46 3.13 7.48
C GLY A 25 22.08 2.88 6.10
N LYS A 26 21.90 1.69 5.50
CA LYS A 26 22.39 1.38 4.16
C LYS A 26 21.43 1.90 3.10
N GLU A 27 21.98 2.43 2.03
CA GLU A 27 21.18 2.78 0.86
C GLU A 27 20.76 1.51 0.10
N PRO A 28 19.46 1.32 -0.15
CA PRO A 28 18.97 0.17 -0.91
C PRO A 28 19.37 0.31 -2.38
N GLU A 29 19.75 -0.80 -3.00
CA GLU A 29 20.08 -0.83 -4.43
C GLU A 29 18.91 -0.30 -5.29
N VAL A 30 19.23 0.40 -6.37
CA VAL A 30 18.26 0.76 -7.41
C VAL A 30 18.05 -0.44 -8.32
N LEU A 31 16.81 -0.95 -8.36
CA LEU A 31 16.43 -2.10 -9.18
C LEU A 31 15.40 -1.65 -10.20
N ASP A 32 15.58 -2.06 -11.46
CA ASP A 32 14.71 -1.68 -12.59
C ASP A 32 14.49 -0.16 -12.72
N GLY A 33 15.51 0.63 -12.36
CA GLY A 33 15.45 2.10 -12.37
C GLY A 33 14.64 2.72 -11.22
N LEU A 34 14.19 1.93 -10.25
CA LEU A 34 13.41 2.38 -9.09
C LEU A 34 14.22 2.37 -7.80
N THR A 35 14.11 3.42 -6.99
CA THR A 35 14.68 3.47 -5.64
C THR A 35 13.96 2.51 -4.70
N GLY A 36 14.57 2.15 -3.58
CA GLY A 36 13.92 1.30 -2.58
C GLY A 36 12.58 1.86 -2.07
N GLN A 37 12.50 3.18 -1.88
CA GLN A 37 11.25 3.86 -1.53
C GLN A 37 10.19 3.71 -2.63
N GLN A 38 10.56 3.94 -3.89
CA GLN A 38 9.62 3.78 -5.01
C GLN A 38 9.12 2.34 -5.12
N ARG A 39 10.01 1.36 -4.95
CA ARG A 39 9.62 -0.07 -4.95
C ARG A 39 8.70 -0.43 -3.79
N PHE A 40 8.96 0.10 -2.59
CA PHE A 40 8.09 -0.11 -1.43
C PHE A 40 6.64 0.34 -1.73
N PHE A 41 6.47 1.57 -2.22
CA PHE A 41 5.13 2.09 -2.55
C PHE A 41 4.51 1.42 -3.78
N ALA A 42 5.32 1.05 -4.77
CA ALA A 42 4.85 0.27 -5.92
C ALA A 42 4.32 -1.10 -5.49
N SER A 43 4.98 -1.77 -4.53
CA SER A 43 4.52 -3.05 -3.99
C SER A 43 3.22 -2.91 -3.21
N TRP A 44 3.08 -1.86 -2.39
CA TRP A 44 1.80 -1.56 -1.72
C TRP A 44 0.67 -1.36 -2.73
N ALA A 45 0.89 -0.52 -3.76
CA ALA A 45 -0.09 -0.30 -4.81
C ALA A 45 -0.43 -1.56 -5.61
N ALA A 46 0.56 -2.43 -5.86
CA ALA A 46 0.34 -3.71 -6.53
C ALA A 46 -0.58 -4.65 -5.73
N GLY A 47 -0.50 -4.63 -4.39
CA GLY A 47 -1.39 -5.40 -3.51
C GLY A 47 -2.86 -5.00 -3.61
N TRP A 48 -3.15 -3.75 -4.00
CA TRP A 48 -4.51 -3.21 -4.16
C TRP A 48 -5.06 -3.29 -5.58
N ARG A 49 -4.31 -3.88 -6.53
CA ARG A 49 -4.73 -3.92 -7.94
C ARG A 49 -5.99 -4.78 -8.10
N GLN A 50 -7.09 -4.14 -8.51
CA GLN A 50 -8.36 -4.82 -8.73
C GLN A 50 -9.11 -4.19 -9.91
N VAL A 51 -9.85 -5.02 -10.65
CA VAL A 51 -10.86 -4.60 -11.62
C VAL A 51 -12.20 -5.19 -11.18
N ILE A 52 -13.22 -4.35 -11.04
CA ILE A 52 -14.55 -4.74 -10.54
C ILE A 52 -15.59 -4.40 -11.60
N ARG A 53 -16.61 -5.26 -11.74
CA ARG A 53 -17.81 -4.94 -12.53
C ARG A 53 -18.59 -3.80 -11.89
N SER A 54 -19.26 -2.97 -12.70
CA SER A 54 -19.97 -1.78 -12.22
C SER A 54 -21.03 -2.10 -11.18
N GLU A 55 -21.77 -3.20 -11.35
CA GLU A 55 -22.83 -3.62 -10.43
C GLU A 55 -22.27 -4.00 -9.05
N GLU A 56 -21.12 -4.68 -9.04
CA GLU A 56 -20.43 -5.06 -7.81
C GLU A 56 -19.78 -3.85 -7.13
N ALA A 57 -19.26 -2.87 -7.90
CA ALA A 57 -18.74 -1.62 -7.34
C ALA A 57 -19.85 -0.82 -6.62
N ILE A 58 -21.05 -0.75 -7.18
CA ILE A 58 -22.22 -0.12 -6.54
C ILE A 58 -22.60 -0.86 -5.27
N ARG A 59 -22.62 -2.20 -5.31
CA ARG A 59 -22.92 -3.01 -4.12
C ARG A 59 -21.91 -2.76 -3.01
N ARG A 60 -20.61 -2.79 -3.32
CA ARG A 60 -19.53 -2.54 -2.34
C ARG A 60 -19.59 -1.14 -1.76
N LEU A 61 -19.92 -0.12 -2.55
CA LEU A 61 -20.10 1.24 -2.03
C LEU A 61 -21.12 1.30 -0.87
N ALA A 62 -22.13 0.43 -0.88
CA ALA A 62 -23.14 0.37 0.17
C ALA A 62 -22.80 -0.59 1.32
N THR A 63 -21.99 -1.64 1.08
CA THR A 63 -21.82 -2.76 2.03
C THR A 63 -20.39 -3.04 2.48
N ASP A 64 -19.40 -2.62 1.70
CA ASP A 64 -17.98 -2.89 1.97
C ASP A 64 -17.44 -1.86 2.98
N PRO A 65 -16.81 -2.29 4.09
CA PRO A 65 -16.17 -1.37 5.00
C PRO A 65 -14.88 -0.75 4.45
N HIS A 66 -14.32 -1.26 3.34
CA HIS A 66 -13.17 -0.67 2.61
C HIS A 66 -13.64 0.27 1.50
#